data_AF-A0A6I3L795-F1
#
_entry.id   AF-A0A6I3L795-F1
#
_cell.length_a   1.000
_cell.length_b   1.000
_cell.length_c   1.000
_cell.angle_alpha   90.00
_cell.angle_beta   90.00
_cell.angle_gamma   90.00
#
_symmetry.space_group_name_H-M   'P 1'
#
loop_
_entity.id
_entity.type
_entity.pdbx_description
1 polymer ?
#
loop_
_entity_poly.entity_id
_entity_poly.type
_entity_poly.pdbx_seq_one_letter_code
_entity_poly.pdbx_strand_id
1 'polypeptide(L)'
;MDIFSAMMARLDTEARDRLLRAMRTPAVVSGLEPHEILVYGAGEDGRAAVIARERFGADPEVRAGRTGRAYALDAGHGWYALAESVRGLLAQARREPSTVFLLTPVGLGEHAPGSIAAMFAHAPANIVLPALYADALGRR
;
A
#
# COMPACT_ATOMS: atom_id res chain seq x y z
N MET A 1 5.44 0.98 -20.01
CA MET A 1 5.84 2.19 -19.25
C MET A 1 4.55 2.88 -18.84
N ASP A 2 4.24 2.95 -17.54
CA ASP A 2 3.00 3.58 -17.07
C ASP A 2 3.10 5.12 -17.09
N ILE A 3 1.94 5.78 -17.04
CA ILE A 3 1.81 7.24 -17.14
C ILE A 3 2.64 7.94 -16.05
N PHE A 4 2.68 7.33 -14.87
CA PHE A 4 3.40 7.86 -13.72
C PHE A 4 4.91 7.76 -13.91
N SER A 5 5.44 6.63 -14.37
CA SER A 5 6.86 6.47 -14.71
C SER A 5 7.30 7.46 -15.79
N ALA A 6 6.45 7.67 -16.79
CA ALA A 6 6.70 8.63 -17.86
C ALA A 6 6.64 10.09 -17.35
N MET A 7 5.75 10.40 -16.39
CA MET A 7 5.69 11.69 -15.71
C MET A 7 6.94 11.92 -14.84
N MET A 8 7.30 10.96 -14.00
CA MET A 8 8.45 11.01 -13.10
C MET A 8 9.78 11.15 -13.83
N ALA A 9 9.90 10.55 -15.02
CA ALA A 9 11.09 10.67 -15.86
C ALA A 9 11.28 12.09 -16.47
N ARG A 10 10.24 12.94 -16.44
CA ARG A 10 10.26 14.30 -16.99
C ARG A 10 10.39 15.40 -15.93
N LEU A 11 10.31 15.05 -14.65
CA LEU A 11 10.46 15.99 -13.55
C LEU A 11 11.93 16.18 -13.17
N ASP A 12 12.30 17.39 -12.81
CA ASP A 12 13.58 17.64 -12.15
C ASP A 12 13.64 16.97 -10.77
N THR A 13 14.83 16.88 -10.18
CA THR A 13 15.05 16.16 -8.90
C THR A 13 14.23 16.75 -7.75
N GLU A 14 14.08 18.06 -7.67
CA GLU A 14 13.39 18.70 -6.55
C GLU A 14 11.86 18.54 -6.65
N ALA A 15 11.31 18.72 -7.86
CA ALA A 15 9.91 18.46 -8.16
C ALA A 15 9.57 16.98 -7.96
N ARG A 16 10.47 16.08 -8.38
CA ARG A 16 10.34 14.63 -8.18
C ARG A 16 10.33 14.26 -6.70
N ASP A 17 11.27 14.77 -5.91
CA ASP A 17 11.35 14.51 -4.47
C ASP A 17 10.13 15.08 -3.73
N ARG A 18 9.67 16.28 -4.11
CA ARG A 18 8.44 16.87 -3.58
C ARG A 18 7.22 16.02 -3.92
N LEU A 19 7.14 15.54 -5.15
CA LEU A 19 6.06 14.64 -5.59
C LEU A 19 6.15 13.30 -4.85
N LEU A 20 7.33 12.70 -4.69
CA LEU A 20 7.54 11.44 -3.97
C LEU A 20 7.16 11.57 -2.50
N ARG A 21 7.43 12.71 -1.87
CA ARG A 21 6.96 13.01 -0.51
C ARG A 21 5.44 13.15 -0.44
N ALA A 22 4.82 13.77 -1.43
CA ALA A 22 3.36 13.89 -1.53
C ALA A 22 2.69 12.54 -1.86
N MET A 23 3.40 11.64 -2.53
CA MET A 23 2.98 10.28 -2.89
C MET A 23 3.43 9.26 -1.85
N ARG A 24 3.35 9.65 -0.58
CA ARG A 24 3.42 8.73 0.55
C ARG A 24 2.01 8.56 1.07
N THR A 25 1.66 7.34 1.45
CA THR A 25 0.36 7.13 2.10
C THR A 25 0.30 8.00 3.34
N PRO A 26 -0.74 8.83 3.50
CA PRO A 26 -0.92 9.61 4.71
C PRO A 26 -0.89 8.71 5.95
N ALA A 27 -0.40 9.22 7.07
CA ALA A 27 -0.38 8.48 8.33
C ALA A 27 -1.80 8.05 8.77
N VAL A 28 -2.82 8.81 8.36
CA VAL A 28 -4.24 8.47 8.55
C VAL A 28 -4.97 8.76 7.24
N VAL A 29 -5.60 7.75 6.66
CA VAL A 29 -6.47 7.88 5.49
C VAL A 29 -7.91 8.07 5.98
N SER A 30 -8.45 9.28 5.87
CA SER A 30 -9.81 9.60 6.35
C SER A 30 -10.89 9.60 5.26
N GLY A 31 -10.48 9.54 3.99
CA GLY A 31 -11.33 9.48 2.80
C GLY A 31 -10.53 8.92 1.61
N LEU A 32 -11.24 8.52 0.55
CA LEU A 32 -10.67 7.95 -0.68
C LEU A 32 -11.30 8.61 -1.90
N GLU A 33 -10.48 9.10 -2.81
CA GLU A 33 -10.91 9.47 -4.15
C GLU A 33 -11.48 8.26 -4.90
N PRO A 34 -12.39 8.41 -5.89
CA PRO A 34 -13.10 7.27 -6.49
C PRO A 34 -12.22 6.14 -7.04
N HIS A 35 -10.99 6.46 -7.45
CA HIS A 35 -10.01 5.55 -8.01
C HIS A 35 -9.01 5.00 -6.97
N GLU A 36 -9.15 5.40 -5.71
CA GLU A 36 -8.29 4.98 -4.60
C GLU A 36 -8.88 3.82 -3.80
N ILE A 37 -7.97 3.00 -3.29
CA ILE A 37 -8.23 1.84 -2.45
C ILE A 37 -7.27 1.87 -1.26
N LEU A 38 -7.81 1.75 -0.06
CA LEU A 38 -6.99 1.57 1.13
C LEU A 38 -6.43 0.14 1.19
N VAL A 39 -5.12 -0.02 1.31
CA VAL A 39 -4.50 -1.33 1.60
C VAL A 39 -4.13 -1.39 3.08
N TYR A 40 -4.62 -2.42 3.79
CA TYR A 40 -4.44 -2.58 5.23
C TYR A 40 -4.09 -4.02 5.62
N GLY A 41 -3.58 -4.20 6.84
CA GLY A 41 -3.30 -5.52 7.43
C GLY A 41 -4.56 -6.11 8.06
N ALA A 42 -5.08 -7.19 7.50
CA ALA A 42 -6.15 -7.97 8.09
C ALA A 42 -5.59 -8.91 9.17
N GLY A 43 -6.34 -9.07 10.26
CA GLY A 43 -5.90 -9.83 11.43
C GLY A 43 -5.04 -9.03 12.42
N GLU A 44 -4.72 -7.76 12.11
CA GLU A 44 -4.19 -6.82 13.09
C GLU A 44 -5.34 -6.05 13.75
N ASP A 45 -5.30 -5.90 15.08
CA ASP A 45 -6.19 -4.98 15.83
C ASP A 45 -5.71 -3.52 15.68
N GLY A 46 -5.51 -3.12 14.43
CA GLY A 46 -4.94 -1.84 14.05
C GLY A 46 -6.00 -0.82 13.63
N ARG A 47 -5.69 0.46 13.85
CA ARG A 47 -6.55 1.58 13.43
C ARG A 47 -6.89 1.54 11.94
N ALA A 48 -5.99 1.05 11.09
CA ALA A 48 -6.22 0.89 9.65
C ALA A 48 -7.33 -0.13 9.35
N ALA A 49 -7.36 -1.28 10.05
CA ALA A 49 -8.40 -2.29 9.88
C ALA A 49 -9.78 -1.80 10.34
N VAL A 50 -9.82 -1.05 11.47
CA VAL A 50 -11.05 -0.40 11.93
C VAL A 50 -11.57 0.60 10.90
N ILE A 51 -10.70 1.50 10.41
CA ILE A 51 -11.07 2.47 9.37
C ILE A 51 -11.54 1.77 8.09
N ALA A 52 -10.86 0.71 7.65
CA ALA A 52 -11.25 -0.05 6.46
C ALA A 52 -12.68 -0.59 6.58
N ARG A 53 -13.04 -1.15 7.73
CA ARG A 53 -14.38 -1.69 8.00
C ARG A 53 -15.42 -0.59 8.11
N GLU A 54 -15.18 0.40 8.97
CA GLU A 54 -16.17 1.43 9.33
C GLU A 54 -16.42 2.42 8.20
N ARG A 55 -15.40 2.75 7.39
CA ARG A 55 -15.48 3.83 6.40
C ARG A 55 -15.43 3.36 4.96
N PHE A 56 -14.79 2.21 4.71
CA PHE A 56 -14.54 1.74 3.36
C PHE A 56 -15.24 0.39 3.07
N GLY A 57 -16.05 -0.12 3.99
CA GLY A 57 -16.89 -1.30 3.76
C GLY A 57 -16.10 -2.59 3.63
N ALA A 58 -14.92 -2.68 4.26
CA ALA A 58 -14.16 -3.91 4.31
C ALA A 58 -14.91 -4.97 5.14
N ASP A 59 -15.14 -6.13 4.52
CA ASP A 59 -15.64 -7.34 5.16
C ASP A 59 -14.58 -7.91 6.13
N PRO A 60 -14.89 -8.08 7.43
CA PRO A 60 -13.97 -8.64 8.41
C PRO A 60 -13.55 -10.09 8.14
N GLU A 61 -14.32 -10.85 7.37
CA GLU A 61 -13.99 -12.24 7.03
C GLU A 61 -12.93 -12.32 5.90
N VAL A 62 -12.73 -11.24 5.15
CA VAL A 62 -11.73 -11.19 4.08
C VAL A 62 -10.34 -10.88 4.65
N ARG A 63 -9.47 -11.89 4.56
CA ARG A 63 -8.08 -11.79 5.06
C ARG A 63 -7.05 -11.37 4.01
N ALA A 64 -7.33 -11.65 2.73
CA ALA A 64 -6.48 -11.23 1.62
C ALA A 64 -7.35 -10.91 0.40
N GLY A 65 -7.03 -9.82 -0.31
CA GLY A 65 -7.75 -9.43 -1.54
C GLY A 65 -8.68 -8.22 -1.38
N ARG A 66 -9.40 -7.90 -2.46
CA ARG A 66 -10.35 -6.78 -2.50
C ARG A 66 -11.51 -7.02 -1.54
N THR A 67 -11.88 -5.98 -0.81
CA THR A 67 -13.06 -5.97 0.06
C THR A 67 -13.55 -4.53 0.25
N GLY A 68 -14.80 -4.24 -0.12
CA GLY A 68 -15.29 -2.86 -0.22
C GLY A 68 -14.40 -1.96 -1.08
N ARG A 69 -14.07 -0.78 -0.56
CA ARG A 69 -13.07 0.16 -1.11
C ARG A 69 -11.69 -0.03 -0.46
N ALA A 70 -11.38 -1.25 -0.07
CA ALA A 70 -10.12 -1.63 0.55
C ALA A 70 -9.52 -2.91 -0.07
N TYR A 71 -8.28 -3.19 0.29
CA TYR A 71 -7.56 -4.42 -0.02
C TYR A 71 -6.90 -4.95 1.24
N ALA A 72 -7.21 -6.18 1.61
CA ALA A 72 -6.66 -6.86 2.77
C ALA A 72 -5.32 -7.54 2.43
N LEU A 73 -4.35 -7.41 3.34
CA LEU A 73 -3.13 -8.21 3.40
C LEU A 73 -3.19 -9.12 4.63
N ASP A 74 -2.88 -10.41 4.50
CA ASP A 74 -2.99 -11.36 5.60
C ASP A 74 -1.80 -11.21 6.55
N ALA A 75 -1.95 -10.31 7.54
CA ALA A 75 -0.95 -10.04 8.56
C ALA A 75 -1.15 -10.91 9.82
N GLY A 76 -2.28 -11.63 9.93
CA GLY A 76 -2.63 -12.42 11.10
C GLY A 76 -2.04 -13.84 11.14
N HIS A 77 -1.57 -14.36 10.01
CA HIS A 77 -1.03 -15.73 9.90
C HIS A 77 0.47 -15.81 9.61
N GLY A 78 1.18 -14.72 9.92
CA GLY A 78 2.64 -14.67 9.86
C GLY A 78 3.22 -14.40 8.46
N TRP A 79 4.55 -14.42 8.41
CA TRP A 79 5.36 -13.90 7.30
C TRP A 79 4.99 -14.44 5.91
N TYR A 80 4.76 -15.76 5.78
CA TYR A 80 4.47 -16.37 4.48
C TYR A 80 3.09 -15.99 3.94
N ALA A 81 2.07 -15.92 4.80
CA ALA A 81 0.74 -15.48 4.42
C ALA A 81 0.75 -14.02 3.98
N LEU A 82 1.49 -13.18 4.71
CA LEU A 82 1.69 -11.79 4.34
C LEU A 82 2.37 -11.67 2.99
N ALA A 83 3.48 -12.38 2.77
CA ALA A 83 4.21 -12.36 1.50
C ALA A 83 3.34 -12.83 0.31
N GLU A 84 2.50 -13.85 0.50
CA GLU A 84 1.55 -14.29 -0.54
C GLU A 84 0.52 -13.20 -0.85
N SER A 85 -0.10 -12.61 0.17
CA SER A 85 -1.09 -11.56 -0.02
C SER A 85 -0.49 -10.31 -0.67
N VAL A 86 0.76 -9.96 -0.36
CA VAL A 86 1.50 -8.89 -1.03
C VAL A 86 1.72 -9.22 -2.51
N ARG A 87 2.11 -10.45 -2.85
CA ARG A 87 2.21 -10.87 -4.26
C ARG A 87 0.87 -10.73 -4.99
N GLY A 88 -0.23 -11.09 -4.33
CA GLY A 88 -1.59 -10.89 -4.84
C GLY A 88 -1.89 -9.42 -5.15
N LEU A 89 -1.55 -8.52 -4.21
CA LEU A 89 -1.69 -7.08 -4.40
C LEU A 89 -0.84 -6.56 -5.58
N LEU A 90 0.43 -6.96 -5.65
CA LEU A 90 1.31 -6.55 -6.75
C LEU A 90 0.76 -6.99 -8.11
N ALA A 91 0.25 -8.21 -8.20
CA ALA A 91 -0.36 -8.74 -9.41
C ALA A 91 -1.64 -7.99 -9.78
N GLN A 92 -2.43 -7.56 -8.79
CA GLN A 92 -3.64 -6.80 -9.03
C GLN A 92 -3.35 -5.36 -9.46
N ALA A 93 -2.43 -4.67 -8.77
CA ALA A 93 -2.03 -3.31 -9.13
C ALA A 93 -1.50 -3.21 -10.57
N ARG A 94 -0.80 -4.24 -11.05
CA ARG A 94 -0.37 -4.32 -12.46
C ARG A 94 -1.54 -4.51 -13.44
N ARG A 95 -2.61 -5.21 -13.04
CA ARG A 95 -3.82 -5.42 -13.85
C ARG A 95 -4.72 -4.18 -13.88
N GLU A 96 -4.64 -3.34 -12.87
CA GLU A 96 -5.51 -2.17 -12.66
C GLU A 96 -4.68 -0.87 -12.56
N PRO A 97 -3.96 -0.45 -13.62
CA PRO A 97 -3.01 0.66 -13.55
C PRO A 97 -3.65 2.02 -13.27
N SER A 98 -4.96 2.17 -13.45
CA SER A 98 -5.72 3.37 -13.12
C SER A 98 -6.22 3.43 -11.67
N THR A 99 -6.08 2.33 -10.92
CA THR A 99 -6.44 2.27 -9.50
C THR A 99 -5.22 2.57 -8.65
N VAL A 100 -5.37 3.46 -7.67
CA VAL A 100 -4.31 3.83 -6.73
C VAL A 100 -4.52 3.07 -5.41
N PHE A 101 -3.50 2.33 -5.00
CA PHE A 101 -3.50 1.54 -3.78
C PHE A 101 -2.70 2.28 -2.70
N LEU A 102 -3.38 2.78 -1.68
CA LEU A 102 -2.80 3.52 -0.57
C LEU A 102 -2.40 2.55 0.55
N LEU A 103 -1.12 2.17 0.61
CA LEU A 103 -0.61 1.21 1.59
C LEU A 103 -0.39 1.84 2.96
N THR A 104 -1.10 1.36 3.97
CA THR A 104 -0.79 1.69 5.37
C THR A 104 0.47 0.94 5.83
N PRO A 105 1.15 1.39 6.90
CA PRO A 105 2.08 0.52 7.61
C PRO A 105 1.36 -0.75 8.08
N VAL A 106 1.78 -1.91 7.57
CA VAL A 106 1.19 -3.24 7.85
C VAL A 106 2.29 -4.19 8.32
N GLY A 107 2.01 -5.07 9.28
CA GLY A 107 2.88 -6.20 9.61
C GLY A 107 4.14 -5.82 10.39
N LEU A 108 4.12 -4.67 11.07
CA LEU A 108 5.28 -4.13 11.78
C LEU A 108 5.59 -4.81 13.13
N GLY A 109 4.77 -5.79 13.58
CA GLY A 109 4.86 -6.41 14.90
C GLY A 109 6.28 -6.68 15.42
N GLU A 110 6.84 -7.85 15.12
CA GLU A 110 8.23 -8.21 15.48
C GLU A 110 9.24 -7.95 14.34
N HIS A 111 8.73 -7.58 13.15
CA HIS A 111 9.54 -7.42 11.96
C HIS A 111 10.01 -5.99 11.77
N ALA A 112 11.30 -5.83 11.45
CA ALA A 112 11.83 -4.53 11.09
C ALA A 112 11.11 -3.98 9.84
N PRO A 113 10.86 -2.66 9.77
CA PRO A 113 10.23 -2.02 8.62
C PRO A 113 10.86 -2.37 7.27
N GLY A 114 12.19 -2.51 7.22
CA GLY A 114 12.92 -2.88 6.01
C GLY A 114 12.58 -4.29 5.49
N SER A 115 12.29 -5.23 6.39
CA SER A 115 11.90 -6.59 6.02
C SER A 115 10.57 -6.58 5.27
N ILE A 116 9.56 -5.88 5.81
CA ILE A 116 8.26 -5.76 5.15
C ILE A 116 8.38 -4.95 3.86
N ALA A 117 9.12 -3.83 3.90
CA ALA A 117 9.35 -2.99 2.72
C ALA A 117 9.96 -3.79 1.55
N ALA A 118 10.84 -4.75 1.82
CA ALA A 118 11.45 -5.61 0.80
C ALA A 118 10.41 -6.41 -0.01
N MET A 119 9.26 -6.77 0.57
CA MET A 119 8.16 -7.41 -0.19
C MET A 119 7.59 -6.50 -1.28
N PHE A 120 7.75 -5.18 -1.12
CA PHE A 120 7.29 -4.14 -2.05
C PHE A 120 8.42 -3.60 -2.95
N ALA A 121 9.59 -4.23 -2.99
CA ALA A 121 10.73 -3.75 -3.78
C ALA A 121 10.42 -3.58 -5.28
N HIS A 122 9.46 -4.36 -5.80
CA HIS A 122 8.99 -4.30 -7.20
C HIS A 122 7.53 -3.82 -7.31
N ALA A 123 7.06 -3.04 -6.33
CA ALA A 123 5.75 -2.42 -6.37
C ALA A 123 5.63 -1.47 -7.57
N PRO A 124 4.56 -1.59 -8.38
CA PRO A 124 4.28 -0.65 -9.46
C PRO A 124 3.93 0.74 -8.87
N ALA A 125 4.01 1.76 -9.72
CA ALA A 125 3.84 3.15 -9.33
C ALA A 125 2.47 3.48 -8.70
N ASN A 126 1.44 2.71 -9.04
CA ASN A 126 0.09 2.87 -8.50
C ASN A 126 -0.10 2.21 -7.12
N ILE A 127 0.96 1.70 -6.49
CA ILE A 127 1.01 1.42 -5.05
C ILE A 127 1.77 2.54 -4.37
N VAL A 128 1.04 3.36 -3.64
CA VAL A 128 1.58 4.44 -2.82
C VAL A 128 2.07 3.82 -1.51
N LEU A 129 3.37 3.93 -1.26
CA LEU A 129 4.01 3.35 -0.09
C LEU A 129 3.94 4.32 1.11
N PRO A 130 3.85 3.83 2.35
CA PRO A 130 4.05 4.67 3.51
C PRO A 130 5.51 5.16 3.53
N ALA A 131 5.73 6.35 4.08
CA ALA A 131 7.03 7.01 4.21
C ALA A 131 8.15 6.04 4.64
N LEU A 132 7.89 5.28 5.70
CA LEU A 132 8.85 4.39 6.31
C LEU A 132 9.28 3.21 5.41
N TYR A 133 8.43 2.74 4.50
CA TYR A 133 8.79 1.72 3.51
C TYR A 133 9.53 2.32 2.33
N ALA A 134 9.10 3.50 1.86
CA ALA A 134 9.81 4.21 0.80
C ALA A 134 11.25 4.54 1.22
N ASP A 135 11.44 5.03 2.45
CA ASP A 135 12.74 5.34 3.03
C ASP A 135 13.61 4.09 3.18
N ALA A 136 13.04 2.96 3.63
CA ALA A 136 13.77 1.70 3.74
C ALA A 136 14.20 1.11 2.37
N LEU A 137 13.45 1.41 1.30
CA LEU A 137 13.78 1.01 -0.07
C LEU A 137 14.72 1.99 -0.79
N GLY A 138 15.09 3.11 -0.16
CA GLY A 138 15.87 4.17 -0.81
C GLY A 138 15.11 4.89 -1.94
N ARG A 139 13.77 4.79 -1.96
CA ARG A 139 12.89 5.52 -2.88
C ARG A 139 12.64 6.92 -2.32
N ARG A 140 13.64 7.80 -2.43
CA ARG A 140 13.57 9.23 -2.07
C ARG A 140 13.10 10.07 -3.23
#